data_AF-A0A949Z1K7-F1
#
_entry.id   AF-A0A949Z1K7-F1
#
_cell.length_a   1.000
_cell.length_b   1.000
_cell.length_c   1.000
_cell.angle_alpha   90.00
_cell.angle_beta   90.00
_cell.angle_gamma   90.00
#
_symmetry.space_group_name_H-M   'P 1'
#
loop_
_entity.id
_entity.type
_entity.pdbx_description
1 polymer ?
#
loop_
_entity_poly.entity_id
_entity_poly.type
_entity_poly.pdbx_seq_one_letter_code
_entity_poly.pdbx_strand_id
1 'polypeptide(L)'
;MDKPETPVQEAMSLISITAILIGVGSYVACLQNTPLASPALFWVAQAVYHCFPALNAMAAPQMPYLVASGTVGCVFFVLTVPFAGLLASWMAQAGIAGIERSTIKLQKARTKIRKRRRDRDGFSAE
;
A
#
# COMPACT_ATOMS: atom_id res chain seq x y z
N MET A 1 2.24 22.84 9.56
CA MET A 1 3.38 22.87 8.63
C MET A 1 3.80 21.43 8.46
N ASP A 2 3.05 20.71 7.61
CA ASP A 2 3.19 19.27 7.46
C ASP A 2 4.52 18.97 6.78
N LYS A 3 5.36 18.22 7.49
CA LYS A 3 6.65 17.75 6.98
C LYS A 3 6.32 16.83 5.81
N PRO A 4 6.92 17.02 4.62
CA PRO A 4 6.70 16.09 3.51
C PRO A 4 7.05 14.69 4.00
N GLU A 5 6.06 13.80 4.06
CA GLU A 5 6.27 12.43 4.48
C GLU A 5 7.35 11.82 3.58
N THR A 6 8.32 11.15 4.20
CA THR A 6 9.39 10.53 3.44
C THR A 6 8.79 9.42 2.57
N PRO A 7 9.24 9.21 1.32
CA PRO A 7 8.69 8.18 0.42
C PRO A 7 8.77 6.76 1.02
N VAL A 8 9.66 6.55 1.99
CA VAL A 8 9.75 5.32 2.78
C VAL A 8 8.60 5.17 3.76
N GLN A 9 8.15 6.26 4.40
CA GLN A 9 7.00 6.27 5.30
C GLN A 9 5.70 5.96 4.55
N GLU A 10 5.53 6.52 3.35
CA GLU A 10 4.38 6.24 2.47
C GLU A 10 4.39 4.79 1.96
N ALA A 11 5.56 4.25 1.60
CA ALA A 11 5.70 2.84 1.23
C ALA A 11 5.36 1.90 2.41
N MET A 12 5.82 2.22 3.62
CA MET A 12 5.53 1.44 4.82
C MET A 12 4.04 1.51 5.21
N SER A 13 3.38 2.66 5.02
CA SER A 13 1.94 2.78 5.26
C SER A 13 1.14 1.94 4.26
N LEU A 14 1.51 1.93 2.98
CA LEU A 14 0.87 1.09 1.97
C LEU A 14 1.08 -0.41 2.21
N ILE A 15 2.28 -0.81 2.59
CA ILE A 15 2.58 -2.20 2.94
C ILE A 15 1.73 -2.64 4.14
N SER A 16 1.63 -1.80 5.18
CA SER A 16 0.82 -2.12 6.36
C SER A 16 -0.68 -2.19 6.03
N ILE A 17 -1.22 -1.25 5.24
CA ILE A 17 -2.62 -1.28 4.78
C ILE A 17 -2.89 -2.55 3.97
N THR A 18 -2.00 -2.90 3.04
CA THR A 18 -2.14 -4.11 2.20
C THR A 18 -2.09 -5.38 3.04
N ALA A 19 -1.18 -5.45 4.03
CA ALA A 19 -1.11 -6.57 4.95
C ALA A 19 -2.40 -6.74 5.77
N ILE A 20 -2.98 -5.63 6.25
CA ILE A 20 -4.27 -5.65 6.95
C ILE A 20 -5.38 -6.15 6.02
N LEU A 21 -5.46 -5.66 4.78
CA LEU A 21 -6.47 -6.09 3.81
C LEU A 21 -6.34 -7.58 3.47
N ILE A 22 -5.12 -8.09 3.34
CA ILE A 22 -4.87 -9.53 3.13
C ILE A 22 -5.30 -10.33 4.36
N GLY A 23 -4.96 -9.88 5.57
CA GLY A 23 -5.41 -10.50 6.81
C GLY A 23 -6.93 -10.57 6.90
N VAL A 24 -7.62 -9.44 6.72
CA VAL A 24 -9.10 -9.38 6.73
C VAL A 24 -9.71 -10.21 5.59
N GLY A 25 -9.15 -10.14 4.39
CA GLY A 25 -9.61 -10.92 3.23
C GLY A 25 -9.49 -12.43 3.47
N SER A 26 -8.39 -12.87 4.09
CA SER A 26 -8.19 -14.28 4.46
C SER A 26 -9.20 -14.74 5.53
N TYR A 27 -9.55 -13.86 6.47
CA TYR A 27 -10.57 -14.13 7.48
C TYR A 27 -11.96 -14.28 6.85
N VAL A 28 -12.35 -13.37 5.95
CA VAL A 28 -13.63 -13.45 5.24
C VAL A 28 -13.70 -14.68 4.33
N ALA A 29 -12.61 -15.03 3.64
CA ALA A 29 -12.53 -16.25 2.83
C ALA A 29 -12.73 -17.52 3.68
N CYS A 30 -12.20 -17.54 4.91
CA CYS A 30 -12.49 -18.61 5.86
C CYS A 30 -13.96 -18.68 6.25
N LEU A 31 -14.59 -17.53 6.55
CA LEU A 31 -16.02 -17.49 6.88
C LEU A 31 -16.91 -17.95 5.72
N GLN A 32 -16.49 -17.72 4.49
CA GLN A 32 -17.19 -18.16 3.27
C GLN A 32 -16.90 -19.61 2.87
N ASN A 33 -16.14 -20.37 3.68
CA ASN A 33 -15.78 -21.77 3.41
C ASN A 33 -15.11 -21.99 2.05
N THR A 34 -14.21 -21.10 1.63
CA THR A 34 -13.49 -21.29 0.37
C THR A 34 -12.61 -22.54 0.46
N PRO A 35 -12.78 -23.55 -0.43
CA PRO A 35 -12.27 -24.91 -0.25
C PRO A 35 -10.74 -25.03 -0.21
N LEU A 36 -10.01 -24.03 -0.74
CA LEU A 36 -8.55 -23.99 -0.70
C LEU A 36 -8.00 -23.15 0.47
N ALA A 37 -8.74 -22.13 0.92
CA ALA A 37 -8.26 -21.19 1.92
C ALA A 37 -8.46 -21.73 3.34
N SER A 38 -9.60 -22.38 3.61
CA SER A 38 -9.92 -22.89 4.94
C SER A 38 -8.97 -23.98 5.46
N PRO A 39 -8.51 -24.97 4.67
CA PRO A 39 -7.58 -25.99 5.16
C PRO A 39 -6.17 -25.43 5.35
N ALA A 40 -5.73 -24.53 4.47
CA ALA A 40 -4.42 -23.90 4.55
C ALA A 40 -4.32 -23.01 5.81
N LEU A 41 -5.34 -22.21 6.10
CA LEU A 41 -5.40 -21.37 7.30
C LEU A 41 -5.49 -22.23 8.58
N PHE A 42 -6.19 -23.36 8.53
CA PHE A 42 -6.21 -24.30 9.66
C PHE A 42 -4.83 -24.89 9.96
N TRP A 43 -4.06 -25.24 8.92
CA TRP A 43 -2.69 -25.74 9.07
C TRP A 43 -1.77 -24.68 9.69
N VAL A 44 -1.92 -23.42 9.25
CA VAL A 44 -1.20 -22.27 9.82
C VAL A 44 -1.57 -22.06 11.29
N ALA A 45 -2.87 -22.09 11.64
CA ALA A 45 -3.29 -22.01 13.03
C ALA A 45 -2.69 -23.13 13.87
N GLN A 46 -2.71 -24.37 13.39
CA GLN A 46 -2.15 -25.51 14.08
C GLN A 46 -0.65 -25.35 14.35
N ALA A 47 0.12 -24.89 13.36
CA ALA A 47 1.54 -24.59 13.54
C ALA A 47 1.76 -23.51 14.63
N VAL A 48 0.93 -22.46 14.65
CA VAL A 48 1.02 -21.39 15.65
C VAL A 48 0.67 -21.87 17.05
N TYR A 49 -0.37 -22.71 17.19
CA TYR A 49 -0.71 -23.32 18.47
C TYR A 49 0.39 -24.26 19.00
N HIS A 50 1.12 -24.94 18.11
CA HIS A 50 2.30 -25.72 18.50
C HIS A 50 3.45 -24.82 19.00
N CYS A 51 3.68 -23.68 18.34
CA CYS A 51 4.70 -22.72 18.77
C CYS A 51 4.32 -21.97 20.06
N PHE A 52 3.03 -21.74 20.27
CA PHE A 52 2.51 -20.93 21.39
C PHE A 52 1.35 -21.64 22.08
N PRO A 53 1.63 -22.64 22.93
CA PRO A 53 0.60 -23.43 23.61
C PRO A 53 -0.27 -22.59 24.56
N ALA A 54 0.21 -21.41 24.99
CA ALA A 54 -0.55 -20.46 25.82
C ALA A 54 -1.82 -19.93 25.13
N LEU A 55 -1.86 -19.88 23.79
CA LEU A 55 -3.06 -19.51 23.03
C LEU A 55 -4.19 -20.55 23.16
N ASN A 56 -3.85 -21.79 23.49
CA ASN A 56 -4.81 -22.88 23.66
C ASN A 56 -5.68 -22.71 24.92
N ALA A 57 -5.22 -21.90 25.88
CA ALA A 57 -5.98 -21.57 27.08
C ALA A 57 -7.13 -20.57 26.81
N MET A 58 -7.09 -19.84 25.69
CA MET A 58 -8.15 -18.92 25.27
C MET A 58 -9.05 -19.61 24.23
N ALA A 59 -9.80 -20.61 24.67
CA ALA A 59 -10.67 -21.39 23.81
C ALA A 59 -11.98 -20.63 23.49
N ALA A 60 -11.94 -19.80 22.44
CA ALA A 60 -13.14 -19.30 21.79
C ALA A 60 -13.28 -19.92 20.39
N PRO A 61 -14.51 -20.24 19.93
CA PRO A 61 -14.73 -20.95 18.66
C PRO A 61 -14.23 -20.19 17.42
N GLN A 62 -13.97 -18.89 17.54
CA GLN A 62 -13.48 -18.03 16.45
C GLN A 62 -11.96 -17.77 16.49
N MET A 63 -11.28 -18.13 17.60
CA MET A 63 -9.84 -17.91 17.78
C MET A 63 -8.94 -18.54 16.72
N PRO A 64 -9.14 -19.80 16.25
CA PRO A 64 -8.23 -20.40 15.28
C PRO A 64 -8.24 -19.66 13.93
N TYR A 65 -9.39 -19.13 13.49
CA TYR A 65 -9.48 -18.34 12.26
C TYR A 65 -8.79 -16.99 12.38
N LEU A 66 -8.87 -16.37 13.56
CA LEU A 66 -8.28 -15.08 13.88
C LEU A 66 -6.75 -15.19 14.01
N VAL A 67 -6.27 -16.26 14.64
CA VAL A 67 -4.84 -16.59 14.72
C VAL A 67 -4.29 -16.88 13.33
N ALA A 68 -4.98 -17.69 12.52
CA ALA A 68 -4.55 -17.99 11.16
C ALA A 68 -4.44 -16.74 10.29
N SER A 69 -5.50 -15.92 10.25
CA SER A 69 -5.56 -14.72 9.42
C SER A 69 -4.55 -13.66 9.85
N GLY A 70 -4.41 -13.45 11.17
CA GLY A 70 -3.40 -12.57 11.74
C GLY A 70 -1.98 -13.05 11.42
N THR A 71 -1.74 -14.36 11.47
CA THR A 71 -0.43 -14.94 11.13
C THR A 71 -0.10 -14.74 9.66
N VAL A 72 -1.06 -14.95 8.75
CA VAL A 72 -0.87 -14.71 7.31
C VAL A 72 -0.57 -13.24 7.03
N GLY A 73 -1.32 -12.31 7.65
CA GLY A 73 -1.06 -10.88 7.54
C GLY A 73 0.33 -10.48 8.07
N CYS A 74 0.74 -11.02 9.22
CA CYS A 74 2.06 -10.79 9.80
C CYS A 74 3.20 -11.36 8.94
N VAL A 75 3.06 -12.59 8.43
CA VAL A 75 4.06 -13.20 7.56
C VAL A 75 4.21 -12.39 6.28
N PHE A 76 3.10 -11.98 5.67
CA PHE A 76 3.12 -11.11 4.50
C PHE A 76 3.83 -9.78 4.80
N PHE A 77 3.52 -9.15 5.94
CA PHE A 77 4.16 -7.91 6.37
C PHE A 77 5.67 -8.09 6.54
N VAL A 78 6.12 -9.10 7.29
CA VAL A 78 7.55 -9.36 7.52
C VAL A 78 8.30 -9.64 6.21
N LEU A 79 7.68 -10.37 5.29
CA LEU A 79 8.26 -10.65 3.97
C LEU A 79 8.32 -9.42 3.07
N THR A 80 7.37 -8.48 3.19
CA THR A 80 7.31 -7.29 2.32
C THR A 80 8.05 -6.08 2.87
N VAL A 81 8.29 -6.00 4.19
CA VAL A 81 9.14 -4.97 4.82
C VAL A 81 10.52 -4.78 4.16
N PRO A 82 11.31 -5.83 3.85
CA PRO A 82 12.60 -5.63 3.16
C PRO A 82 12.45 -5.05 1.75
N PHE A 83 11.29 -5.23 1.11
CA PHE A 83 10.99 -4.65 -0.20
C PHE A 83 10.45 -3.21 -0.13
N ALA A 84 10.22 -2.67 1.07
CA ALA A 84 9.74 -1.29 1.24
C ALA A 84 10.66 -0.25 0.60
N GLY A 85 11.98 -0.46 0.62
CA GLY A 85 12.94 0.44 -0.03
C GLY A 85 12.79 0.46 -1.55
N LEU A 86 12.52 -0.69 -2.18
CA LEU A 86 12.26 -0.78 -3.62
C LEU A 86 10.94 -0.11 -3.98
N LEU A 87 9.90 -0.33 -3.17
CA LEU A 87 8.60 0.29 -3.34
C LEU A 87 8.68 1.82 -3.21
N ALA A 88 9.41 2.31 -2.21
CA ALA A 88 9.68 3.74 -2.03
C ALA A 88 10.43 4.33 -3.23
N SER A 89 11.40 3.60 -3.80
CA SER A 89 12.14 4.05 -4.99
C SER A 89 11.24 4.17 -6.22
N TRP A 90 10.31 3.23 -6.41
CA TRP A 90 9.31 3.26 -7.47
C TRP A 90 8.28 4.38 -7.28
N MET A 91 7.80 4.57 -6.06
CA MET A 91 6.86 5.65 -5.75
C MET A 91 7.53 7.02 -5.89
N ALA A 92 8.79 7.16 -5.52
CA ALA A 92 9.56 8.39 -5.79
C ALA A 92 9.66 8.65 -7.30
N GLN A 93 9.93 7.63 -8.12
CA GLN A 93 9.95 7.76 -9.58
C GLN A 93 8.56 8.13 -10.16
N ALA A 94 7.49 7.52 -9.66
CA ALA A 94 6.12 7.81 -10.08
C ALA A 94 5.67 9.22 -9.67
N GLY A 95 6.05 9.66 -8.46
CA GLY A 95 5.80 11.00 -7.94
C GLY A 95 6.54 12.06 -8.77
N ILE A 96 7.81 11.82 -9.10
CA ILE A 96 8.60 12.71 -9.97
C ILE A 96 7.96 12.81 -11.36
N ALA A 97 7.55 11.69 -11.96
CA ALA A 97 6.88 11.70 -13.27
C ALA A 97 5.53 12.45 -13.24
N GLY A 98 4.79 12.39 -12.14
CA GLY A 98 3.57 13.16 -11.93
C GLY A 98 3.83 14.67 -11.80
N ILE A 99 4.87 15.04 -11.07
CA ILE A 99 5.31 16.44 -10.91
C ILE A 99 5.81 17.00 -12.24
N GLU A 100 6.61 16.24 -12.99
CA GLU A 100 7.08 16.65 -14.32
C GLU A 100 5.92 16.92 -15.28
N ARG A 101 4.92 16.03 -15.34
CA ARG A 101 3.72 16.25 -16.16
C ARG A 101 2.97 17.51 -15.75
N SER A 102 2.87 17.78 -14.45
CA SER A 102 2.22 18.98 -13.91
C SER A 102 3.01 20.24 -14.24
N THR A 103 4.34 20.17 -14.16
CA THR A 103 5.27 21.26 -14.46
C THR A 103 5.26 21.59 -15.96
N ILE A 104 5.24 20.58 -16.84
CA ILE A 104 5.11 20.76 -18.30
C ILE A 104 3.77 21.41 -18.65
N LYS A 105 2.66 21.00 -18.01
CA LYS A 105 1.36 21.65 -18.20
C LYS A 105 1.40 23.12 -17.76
N LEU A 106 2.04 23.41 -16.63
CA LEU A 106 2.20 24.77 -16.12
C LEU A 106 3.07 25.64 -17.05
N GLN A 107 4.17 25.09 -17.58
CA GLN A 107 5.04 25.76 -18.55
C GLN A 107 4.30 26.03 -19.87
N LYS A 108 3.52 25.07 -20.38
CA LYS A 108 2.66 25.26 -21.56
C LYS A 108 1.59 26.34 -21.32
N ALA A 109 1.00 26.39 -20.13
CA ALA A 109 0.05 27.44 -19.76
C ALA A 109 0.72 28.82 -19.70
N ARG A 110 1.91 28.92 -19.08
CA ARG A 110 2.68 30.18 -18.99
C ARG A 110 3.11 30.69 -20.35
N THR A 111 3.58 29.82 -21.24
CA THR A 111 3.97 30.21 -22.61
C THR A 111 2.76 30.66 -23.44
N LYS A 112 1.61 30.01 -23.30
CA LYS A 112 0.36 30.43 -23.94
C LYS A 112 -0.13 31.80 -23.45
N ILE A 113 -0.04 32.06 -22.14
CA ILE A 113 -0.37 33.37 -21.55
C ILE A 113 0.61 34.45 -22.04
N ARG A 114 1.91 34.14 -22.09
CA ARG A 114 2.93 35.09 -22.58
C ARG A 114 2.73 35.43 -24.06
N LYS A 115 2.37 34.45 -24.89
CA LYS A 115 2.02 34.67 -26.31
C LYS A 115 0.79 35.57 -26.44
N ARG A 116 -0.29 35.27 -25.70
CA ARG A 116 -1.50 36.12 -25.70
C ARG A 116 -1.22 37.56 -25.25
N ARG A 117 -0.33 37.78 -24.27
CA ARG A 117 0.09 39.13 -23.87
C ARG A 117 0.85 39.82 -25.00
N ARG A 118 1.81 39.14 -25.63
CA ARG A 118 2.59 39.69 -26.75
C ARG A 118 1.73 40.03 -27.97
N ASP A 119 0.74 39.19 -28.29
CA ASP A 119 -0.23 39.44 -29.36
C ASP A 119 -1.17 40.62 -29.03
N ARG A 120 -1.52 40.80 -27.74
CA ARG A 120 -2.35 41.92 -27.27
C ARG A 120 -1.59 43.25 -27.22
N ASP A 121 -0.29 43.20 -26.96
CA ASP A 121 0.57 44.39 -26.90
C ASP A 121 0.97 44.89 -28.30
N GLY A 122 0.41 44.30 -29.37
CA GLY A 122 0.48 44.87 -30.72
C GLY A 122 1.87 44.91 -31.33
N PHE A 123 2.76 43.98 -30.96
CA PHE A 123 4.09 43.87 -31.57
C PHE A 123 3.98 43.25 -32.97
N SER A 124 3.38 44.01 -33.88
CA SER A 124 3.58 43.90 -35.31
C SER A 124 5.02 44.37 -35.57
N ALA A 125 5.96 43.43 -35.69
CA ALA A 125 7.11 43.70 -36.52
C ALA A 125 6.55 43.90 -37.93
N GLU A 126 6.82 45.06 -38.50
CA GLU A 126 6.47 45.49 -39.87
C GLU A 126 6.57 44.37 -40.92
#